data_AF-A0A0D6Q9J2-F1
#
_entry.id   AF-A0A0D6Q9J2-F1
#
_cell.length_a   1.000
_cell.length_b   1.000
_cell.length_c   1.000
_cell.angle_alpha   90.00
_cell.angle_beta   90.00
_cell.angle_gamma   90.00
#
_symmetry.space_group_name_H-M   'P 1'
#
loop_
_entity.id
_entity.type
_entity.pdbx_description
1 polymer ?
#
loop_
_entity_poly.entity_id
_entity_poly.type
_entity_poly.pdbx_seq_one_letter_code
_entity_poly.pdbx_strand_id
1 'polypeptide(L)' 'MLESRIIEIDGTFLGTVILEADRQTRRFYATHDSVRAFHNRTLHGSDDVTRQVARLYRRSHVDRHDATGGK' A
#
# COMPACT_ATOMS: atom_id res chain seq x y z
N MET A 1 -19.54 11.92 -3.15
CA MET A 1 -18.31 11.30 -3.67
C MET A 1 -17.65 10.55 -2.53
N LEU A 2 -17.20 9.31 -2.72
CA LEU A 2 -16.40 8.61 -1.72
C LEU A 2 -15.05 9.34 -1.60
N GLU A 3 -14.56 9.52 -0.38
CA GLU A 3 -13.23 10.10 -0.17
C GLU A 3 -12.18 9.07 -0.58
N SER A 4 -11.16 9.50 -1.34
CA SER A 4 -10.07 8.63 -1.73
C SER A 4 -8.73 9.31 -1.55
N ARG A 5 -7.70 8.50 -1.32
CA ARG A 5 -6.33 8.97 -1.13
C ARG A 5 -5.36 8.05 -1.86
N ILE A 6 -4.47 8.65 -2.65
CA ILE A 6 -3.35 7.96 -3.30
C ILE A 6 -2.29 7.60 -2.26
N ILE A 7 -1.73 6.39 -2.39
CA ILE A 7 -0.52 5.96 -1.68
C ILE A 7 0.61 5.89 -2.71
N GLU A 8 1.55 6.81 -2.57
CA GLU A 8 2.81 6.87 -3.32
C GLU A 8 3.97 6.85 -2.33
N ILE A 9 4.98 6.02 -2.59
CA ILE A 9 6.18 5.89 -1.77
C ILE A 9 7.40 5.95 -2.68
N ASP A 10 8.34 6.84 -2.39
CA ASP A 10 9.58 7.03 -3.17
C ASP A 10 9.29 7.22 -4.68
N GLY A 11 8.27 8.02 -5.01
CA GLY A 11 7.84 8.29 -6.39
C GLY A 11 7.12 7.13 -7.07
N THR A 12 6.87 6.03 -6.37
CA THR A 12 6.20 4.85 -6.93
C THR A 12 4.75 4.79 -6.48
N PHE A 13 3.82 4.83 -7.43
CA PHE A 13 2.39 4.67 -7.16
C PHE A 13 2.09 3.22 -6.75
N LEU A 14 1.59 3.05 -5.52
CA LEU A 14 1.33 1.73 -4.93
C LEU A 14 -0.14 1.34 -4.99
N GLY A 15 -1.04 2.32 -4.96
CA GLY A 15 -2.48 2.09 -4.99
C GLY A 15 -3.27 3.22 -4.35
N THR A 16 -4.55 2.95 -4.10
CA THR A 16 -5.50 3.94 -3.57
C THR A 16 -6.24 3.38 -2.36
N VAL A 17 -6.45 4.22 -1.35
CA VAL A 17 -7.36 3.95 -0.24
C VAL A 17 -8.69 4.64 -0.52
N ILE A 18 -9.79 3.91 -0.42
CA ILE A 18 -11.14 4.43 -0.58
C ILE A 18 -11.83 4.36 0.79
N LEU A 19 -12.43 5.47 1.22
CA LEU A 19 -13.34 5.52 2.34
C LEU A 19 -14.71 5.08 1.86
N GLU A 20 -15.22 3.99 2.43
CA GLU A 20 -16.51 3.41 2.04
C GLU A 20 -17.68 4.27 2.55
N ALA A 21 -18.90 3.94 2.11
CA ALA A 21 -20.11 4.70 2.41
C ALA A 21 -20.41 4.83 3.91
N ASP A 22 -19.99 3.85 4.73
CA ASP A 22 -20.14 3.86 6.19
C ASP A 22 -19.21 4.86 6.91
N ARG A 23 -18.26 5.48 6.18
CA ARG A 23 -17.25 6.43 6.67
C ARG A 23 -16.32 5.90 7.78
N GLN A 24 -16.32 4.59 8.02
CA GLN A 24 -15.48 3.92 9.01
C GLN A 24 -14.51 2.95 8.34
N THR A 25 -15.00 2.25 7.33
CA THR A 25 -14.29 1.26 6.57
C THR A 25 -13.42 1.94 5.52
N ARG A 26 -12.14 1.64 5.57
CA ARG A 26 -11.18 2.03 4.54
C ARG A 26 -10.73 0.80 3.82
N ARG A 27 -10.62 0.87 2.49
CA ARG A 27 -10.17 -0.26 1.69
C ARG A 27 -9.04 0.13 0.77
N PHE A 28 -7.97 -0.66 0.77
CA PHE A 28 -6.82 -0.43 -0.09
C PHE A 28 -6.91 -1.27 -1.37
N TYR A 29 -6.72 -0.63 -2.51
CA TYR A 29 -6.62 -1.26 -3.81
C TYR A 29 -5.20 -1.09 -4.33
N ALA A 30 -4.43 -2.18 -4.29
CA ALA A 30 -3.06 -2.22 -4.77
C ALA A 30 -3.02 -2.21 -6.30
N THR A 31 -2.07 -1.44 -6.85
CA THR A 31 -1.71 -1.44 -8.28
C THR A 31 -0.30 -1.99 -8.50
N HIS A 32 0.54 -1.97 -7.46
CA HIS A 32 1.92 -2.44 -7.53
C HIS A 32 2.07 -3.86 -6.92
N ASP A 33 2.77 -4.77 -7.62
CA ASP A 33 2.88 -6.18 -7.22
C ASP A 33 3.50 -6.37 -5.82
N SER A 34 4.47 -5.53 -5.45
CA SER A 34 5.13 -5.64 -4.13
C SER A 34 4.19 -5.42 -2.95
N VAL A 35 3.01 -4.84 -3.17
CA VAL A 35 1.98 -4.63 -2.14
C VAL A 35 0.67 -5.34 -2.48
N ARG A 36 0.68 -6.25 -3.46
CA ARG A 36 -0.51 -6.99 -3.90
C ARG A 36 -1.15 -7.84 -2.80
N ALA A 37 -0.37 -8.27 -1.81
CA ALA A 37 -0.87 -8.95 -0.61
C ALA A 37 -1.85 -8.10 0.23
N PHE A 38 -1.90 -6.78 -0.01
CA PHE A 38 -2.84 -5.85 0.64
C PHE A 38 -4.00 -5.45 -0.29
N HIS A 39 -4.09 -5.99 -1.52
CA HIS A 39 -5.17 -5.66 -2.43
C HIS A 39 -6.54 -6.05 -1.84
N ASN A 40 -7.50 -5.14 -1.94
CA ASN A 40 -8.86 -5.27 -1.41
C ASN A 40 -8.90 -5.49 0.13
N ARG A 41 -7.84 -5.12 0.85
CA ARG A 41 -7.79 -5.26 2.30
C ARG A 41 -8.60 -4.14 2.97
N THR A 42 -9.55 -4.55 3.79
CA THR A 42 -10.29 -3.66 4.70
C THR A 42 -9.43 -3.30 5.91
N LEU A 43 -9.48 -2.03 6.29
CA LEU A 43 -8.81 -1.46 7.45
C LEU A 43 -9.87 -0.77 8.32
N HIS A 44 -9.75 -0.96 9.63
CA HIS A 44 -10.65 -0.37 10.60
C HIS A 44 -9.91 0.69 11.42
N GLY A 45 -10.49 1.89 11.53
CA GLY A 45 -10.00 2.93 12.46
C GLY A 45 -8.58 3.44 12.16
N SER A 46 -7.74 3.52 13.20
CA SER A 46 -6.40 4.12 13.24
C SER A 46 -5.30 3.27 12.59
N ASP A 47 -5.64 2.15 11.96
CA ASP A 47 -4.72 1.37 11.15
C ASP A 47 -4.17 2.22 10.01
N ASP A 48 -2.91 2.65 10.17
CA ASP A 48 -2.23 3.46 9.18
C ASP A 48 -1.77 2.57 8.02
N VAL A 49 -2.71 2.30 7.11
CA VAL A 49 -2.49 1.58 5.85
C VAL A 49 -1.26 2.09 5.11
N THR A 50 -1.00 3.39 5.14
CA THR A 50 0.19 3.99 4.53
C THR A 50 1.45 3.41 5.11
N ARG A 51 1.55 3.31 6.45
CA ARG A 51 2.71 2.70 7.13
C ARG A 51 2.86 1.22 6.80
N GLN A 52 1.76 0.46 6.78
CA GLN A 52 1.82 -0.98 6.49
C GLN A 52 2.26 -1.25 5.04
N VAL A 53 1.66 -0.53 4.07
CA VAL A 53 1.99 -0.60 2.63
C VAL A 53 3.44 -0.15 2.40
N ALA A 54 3.87 0.95 3.01
CA ALA A 54 5.25 1.44 2.90
C ALA A 54 6.27 0.46 3.51
N ARG A 55 5.93 -0.26 4.58
CA ARG A 55 6.81 -1.28 5.16
C ARG A 55 6.95 -2.47 4.22
N LEU A 56 5.84 -2.93 3.65
CA LEU A 56 5.85 -4.06 2.72
C LEU A 56 6.62 -3.71 1.44
N TYR A 57 6.35 -2.55 0.84
CA TYR A 57 7.04 -2.05 -0.34
C TYR A 57 8.56 -2.03 -0.15
N ARG A 58 9.03 -1.39 0.94
CA ARG A 58 10.46 -1.29 1.24
C ARG A 58 11.12 -2.65 1.48
N ARG A 59 10.45 -3.57 2.16
CA ARG A 59 10.97 -4.92 2.37
C ARG A 59 11.18 -5.66 1.05
N SER A 60 10.22 -5.57 0.14
CA SER A 60 10.31 -6.18 -1.19
C SER A 60 11.39 -5.54 -2.08
N HIS A 61 11.74 -4.27 -1.84
CA HIS A 61 12.80 -3.57 -2.57
C HIS A 61 14.20 -3.85 -2.01
N VAL A 62 14.34 -4.03 -0.69
CA VAL A 62 15.63 -4.44 -0.08
C VAL A 62 16.06 -5.82 -0.56
N ASP A 63 15.11 -6.77 -0.61
CA ASP A 63 15.36 -8.14 -1.11
C ASP A 63 15.84 -8.14 -2.57
N ARG A 64 15.31 -7.24 -3.38
CA ARG A 64 15.68 -7.11 -4.80
C ARG A 64 17.03 -6.43 -5.01
N HIS A 65 17.42 -5.50 -4.13
CA HIS A 65 18.73 -4.84 -4.21
C HIS A 65 19.88 -5.79 -3.84
N ASP A 66 19.67 -6.66 -2.84
CA ASP A 66 20.64 -7.70 -2.43
C ASP A 66 20.87 -8.74 -3.55
N ALA A 67 19.81 -9.10 -4.29
CA ALA A 67 19.90 -10.06 -5.41
C ALA A 67 20.66 -9.54 -6.64
N THR A 68 20.92 -8.22 -6.74
CA THR A 68 21.65 -7.60 -7.87
C THR A 68 23.02 -7.04 -7.49
N GLY A 69 23.42 -7.12 -6.22
CA GLY A 69 24.65 -6.50 -5.70
C GLY A 69 25.92 -7.37 -5.76
N GLY A 70 25.84 -8.60 -6.28
CA GLY A 70 26.99 -9.52 -6.34
C GLY A 70 27.49 -9.75 -7.76
N LYS A 71 28.33 -8.86 -8.28
CA LYS A 71 29.31 -9.17 -9.33
C LYS A 71 30.59 -8.39 -9.13
#